data_AF-W1YTN0-F1
#
_entry.id   AF-W1YTN0-F1
#
_cell.length_a   1.000
_cell.length_b   1.000
_cell.length_c   1.000
_cell.angle_alpha   90.00
_cell.angle_beta   90.00
_cell.angle_gamma   90.00
#
_symmetry.space_group_name_H-M   'P 1'
#
loop_
_entity.id
_entity.type
_entity.pdbx_description
1 polymer ?
#
loop_
_entity_poly.entity_id
_entity_poly.type
_entity_poly.pdbx_seq_one_letter_code
_entity_poly.pdbx_strand_id
1 'polypeptide(L)'
;VGRNDVLYIHVTLVPYINAAGELKTKPTQHSVKELRSIGIQPDILVCRSEKHISDEMKEKLALFCDVEPEAVIENQTCSSIYEVPLMMQDQGLDDIVIKKLGLEERPC
;
A
#
# COMPACT_ATOMS: atom_id res chain seq x y z
N VAL A 1 -17.60 14.92 -6.49
CA VAL A 1 -16.64 14.28 -7.40
C VAL A 1 -16.96 12.79 -7.41
N GLY A 2 -16.94 12.12 -8.57
CA GLY A 2 -17.30 10.71 -8.69
C GLY A 2 -16.26 9.79 -8.06
N ARG A 3 -16.63 8.54 -7.80
CA ARG A 3 -15.74 7.52 -7.19
C ARG A 3 -14.50 7.21 -8.05
N ASN A 4 -14.58 7.41 -9.36
CA ASN A 4 -13.49 7.11 -10.29
C ASN A 4 -12.67 8.35 -10.67
N ASP A 5 -12.99 9.52 -10.11
CA ASP A 5 -12.29 10.78 -10.42
C ASP A 5 -11.25 11.14 -9.34
N VAL A 6 -11.23 10.42 -8.22
CA VAL A 6 -10.35 10.63 -7.07
C VAL A 6 -9.91 9.27 -6.52
N LEU A 7 -8.63 9.17 -6.16
CA LEU A 7 -8.04 7.98 -5.57
C LEU A 7 -7.13 8.39 -4.41
N TYR A 8 -7.26 7.70 -3.28
CA TYR A 8 -6.43 7.94 -2.09
C TYR A 8 -5.37 6.85 -1.93
N ILE A 9 -4.11 7.25 -2.03
CA ILE A 9 -2.95 6.40 -1.70
C ILE A 9 -2.49 6.75 -0.29
N HIS A 10 -2.57 5.80 0.63
CA HIS A 10 -2.10 5.98 2.00
C HIS A 10 -0.76 5.29 2.22
N VAL A 11 0.26 6.05 2.59
CA VAL A 11 1.61 5.53 2.85
C VAL A 11 1.79 5.31 4.34
N THR A 12 2.16 4.11 4.75
CA THR A 12 2.37 3.74 6.15
C THR A 12 3.71 3.05 6.36
N LEU A 13 4.19 3.02 7.61
CA LEU A 13 5.39 2.29 8.00
C LEU A 13 4.99 0.97 8.67
N VAL A 14 5.52 -0.14 8.15
CA VAL A 14 5.49 -1.48 8.76
C VAL A 14 6.86 -1.72 9.40
N PRO A 15 7.07 -1.36 10.67
CA PRO A 15 8.38 -1.44 11.29
C PRO A 15 8.79 -2.89 11.58
N TYR A 16 10.08 -3.17 11.42
CA TYR A 16 10.71 -4.39 11.88
C TYR A 16 11.19 -4.22 13.32
N ILE A 17 10.73 -5.10 14.22
CA ILE A 17 11.10 -5.06 15.64
C ILE A 17 12.24 -6.04 15.89
N ASN A 18 13.48 -5.53 15.92
CA ASN A 18 14.68 -6.35 16.10
C ASN A 18 14.62 -7.27 17.33
N ALA A 19 14.05 -6.81 18.45
CA ALA A 19 13.94 -7.61 19.67
C ALA A 19 13.01 -8.82 19.55
N ALA A 20 12.03 -8.78 18.65
CA ALA A 20 11.06 -9.85 18.41
C ALA A 20 11.31 -10.60 17.08
N GLY A 21 12.16 -10.05 16.21
CA GLY A 21 12.49 -10.64 14.92
C GLY A 21 11.36 -10.56 13.88
N GLU A 22 10.37 -9.69 14.07
CA GLU A 22 9.14 -9.67 13.25
C GLU A 22 8.72 -8.27 12.79
N LEU A 23 7.98 -8.23 11.68
CA LEU A 23 7.29 -7.03 11.20
C LEU A 23 5.99 -6.81 11.97
N LYS A 24 5.69 -5.55 12.30
CA LYS A 24 4.46 -5.17 13.02
C LYS A 24 3.50 -4.38 12.14
N THR A 25 2.33 -4.96 11.88
CA THR A 25 1.24 -4.34 11.08
C THR A 25 0.30 -3.45 11.88
N LYS A 26 0.31 -3.55 13.21
CA LYS A 26 -0.60 -2.79 14.09
C LYS A 26 -0.52 -1.26 13.91
N PRO A 27 0.67 -0.64 13.76
CA PRO A 27 0.77 0.80 13.48
C PRO A 27 0.05 1.20 12.19
N THR A 28 0.17 0.41 11.12
CA THR A 28 -0.55 0.62 9.85
C THR A 28 -2.06 0.56 10.05
N GLN A 29 -2.57 -0.45 10.76
CA GLN A 29 -4.00 -0.59 11.06
C GLN A 29 -4.55 0.64 11.83
N HIS A 30 -3.80 1.11 12.82
CA HIS A 30 -4.17 2.31 13.57
C HIS A 30 -4.16 3.56 12.67
N SER A 31 -3.15 3.70 11.81
CA SER A 31 -3.06 4.82 10.88
C SER A 31 -4.24 4.87 9.89
N VAL A 32 -4.63 3.71 9.34
CA VAL A 32 -5.82 3.62 8.47
C VAL A 32 -7.10 3.95 9.25
N LYS A 33 -7.22 3.49 10.50
CA LYS A 33 -8.38 3.84 11.34
C LYS A 33 -8.49 5.35 11.57
N GLU A 34 -7.38 6.04 11.83
CA GLU A 34 -7.37 7.50 11.98
C GLU A 34 -7.69 8.21 10.66
N LEU A 35 -7.19 7.72 9.52
CA LEU A 35 -7.55 8.26 8.20
C LEU A 35 -9.06 8.12 7.92
N ARG A 36 -9.64 6.98 8.29
CA ARG A 36 -11.08 6.73 8.16
C ARG A 36 -11.91 7.57 9.12
N SER A 37 -11.38 7.92 10.30
CA SER A 37 -12.08 8.73 11.29
C SER A 37 -12.36 10.16 10.81
N ILE A 38 -11.51 10.67 9.91
CA ILE A 38 -11.69 11.96 9.23
C ILE A 38 -12.47 11.85 7.91
N GLY A 39 -12.99 10.66 7.58
CA GLY A 39 -13.85 10.43 6.41
C GLY A 39 -13.13 10.03 5.13
N ILE A 40 -11.85 9.63 5.21
CA ILE A 40 -11.07 9.21 4.04
C ILE A 40 -10.88 7.69 4.07
N GLN A 41 -11.41 6.99 3.06
CA GLN A 41 -11.14 5.57 2.83
C GLN A 41 -9.96 5.46 1.85
N PRO A 42 -8.86 4.79 2.21
CA PRO A 42 -7.78 4.56 1.25
C PRO A 42 -8.22 3.56 0.18
N ASP A 43 -7.83 3.82 -1.06
CA ASP A 43 -8.00 2.91 -2.19
C ASP A 43 -6.80 1.98 -2.35
N ILE A 44 -5.62 2.49 -1.99
CA ILE A 44 -4.33 1.78 -2.06
C ILE A 44 -3.56 2.04 -0.78
N LEU A 45 -2.95 1.00 -0.23
CA LEU A 45 -2.10 1.04 0.95
C LEU A 45 -0.66 0.75 0.55
N VAL A 46 0.23 1.74 0.66
CA VAL A 46 1.66 1.57 0.42
C VAL A 46 2.37 1.34 1.73
N CYS A 47 2.92 0.15 1.90
CA CYS A 47 3.59 -0.31 3.12
C CYS A 47 5.10 -0.15 3.00
N ARG A 48 5.65 0.92 3.59
CA ARG A 48 7.10 1.10 3.73
C ARG A 48 7.65 0.10 4.74
N SER A 49 8.68 -0.64 4.36
CA SER A 49 9.32 -1.63 5.22
C SER A 49 10.82 -1.76 4.96
N GLU A 50 11.57 -2.22 5.96
CA GLU A 50 12.98 -2.62 5.79
C GLU A 50 13.12 -4.07 5.31
N LYS A 51 12.10 -4.90 5.57
CA LYS A 51 12.08 -6.34 5.27
C LYS A 51 10.88 -6.69 4.40
N HIS A 52 10.98 -7.81 3.70
CA HIS A 52 9.89 -8.33 2.90
C HIS A 52 8.63 -8.60 3.74
N ILE A 53 7.48 -8.11 3.28
CA ILE A 53 6.15 -8.33 3.83
C ILE A 53 5.55 -9.54 3.12
N SER A 54 5.37 -10.64 3.85
CA SER A 54 4.78 -11.86 3.30
C SER A 54 3.35 -11.65 2.78
N ASP A 55 2.93 -12.46 1.82
CA ASP A 55 1.57 -12.42 1.27
C ASP A 55 0.50 -12.62 2.35
N GLU A 56 0.72 -13.51 3.32
CA GLU A 56 -0.16 -13.69 4.48
C GLU A 56 -0.32 -12.38 5.28
N MET A 57 0.76 -11.60 5.41
CA MET A 57 0.72 -10.32 6.10
C MET A 57 -0.02 -9.26 5.28
N LYS A 58 0.16 -9.26 3.94
CA LYS A 58 -0.60 -8.40 3.02
C LYS A 58 -2.09 -8.71 3.06
N GLU A 59 -2.49 -9.98 3.03
CA GLU A 59 -3.88 -10.41 3.16
C GLU A 59 -4.51 -9.95 4.48
N LYS A 60 -3.79 -10.07 5.59
CA LYS A 60 -4.25 -9.55 6.89
C LYS A 60 -4.39 -8.04 6.86
N LEU A 61 -3.42 -7.32 6.30
CA LEU A 61 -3.50 -5.86 6.17
C LEU A 61 -4.71 -5.45 5.32
N ALA A 62 -4.94 -6.14 4.20
CA ALA A 62 -6.09 -5.92 3.32
C ALA A 62 -7.41 -6.10 4.06
N LEU A 63 -7.55 -7.21 4.79
CA LEU A 63 -8.72 -7.52 5.61
C LEU A 63 -8.98 -6.47 6.70
N PHE A 64 -7.94 -6.08 7.44
CA PHE A 64 -8.10 -5.12 8.55
C PHE A 64 -8.29 -3.68 8.07
N CYS A 65 -7.73 -3.32 6.92
CA CYS A 65 -7.80 -1.97 6.36
C CYS A 65 -8.97 -1.78 5.39
N ASP A 66 -9.69 -2.85 5.05
CA ASP A 66 -10.80 -2.85 4.10
C ASP A 66 -10.37 -2.37 2.71
N VAL A 67 -9.28 -2.94 2.21
CA VAL A 67 -8.74 -2.73 0.86
C VAL A 67 -8.58 -4.07 0.15
N GLU A 68 -8.50 -4.06 -1.19
CA GLU A 68 -8.23 -5.28 -1.96
C GLU A 68 -6.80 -5.79 -1.67
N PRO A 69 -6.55 -7.11 -1.59
CA PRO A 69 -5.21 -7.65 -1.33
C PRO A 69 -4.15 -7.14 -2.31
N GLU A 70 -4.51 -7.04 -3.59
CA GLU A 70 -3.67 -6.49 -4.66
C GLU A 70 -3.32 -5.01 -4.42
N ALA A 71 -4.18 -4.26 -3.72
CA ALA A 71 -3.98 -2.85 -3.39
C ALA A 71 -3.10 -2.63 -2.14
N VAL A 72 -2.52 -3.69 -1.57
CA VAL A 72 -1.49 -3.60 -0.52
C VAL A 72 -0.11 -3.70 -1.16
N ILE A 73 0.47 -2.54 -1.43
CA ILE A 73 1.72 -2.38 -2.17
C ILE A 73 2.91 -2.40 -1.21
N GLU A 74 3.84 -3.32 -1.41
CA GLU A 74 5.09 -3.31 -0.67
C GLU A 74 6.03 -2.25 -1.21
N ASN A 75 6.62 -1.45 -0.31
CA ASN A 75 7.63 -0.46 -0.64
C ASN A 75 8.86 -0.67 0.25
N GLN A 76 9.66 -1.66 -0.13
CA GLN A 76 10.87 -2.01 0.59
C GLN A 76 11.94 -0.91 0.45
N THR A 77 12.78 -0.77 1.47
CA THR A 77 13.94 0.12 1.42
C THR A 77 14.90 -0.34 0.33
N CYS A 78 15.18 0.56 -0.61
CA CYS A 78 16.06 0.34 -1.75
C CYS A 78 17.33 1.19 -1.62
N SER A 79 18.37 0.85 -2.40
CA SER A 79 19.68 1.49 -2.34
C SER A 79 19.72 2.81 -3.11
N SER A 80 18.84 2.94 -4.11
CA SER A 80 18.74 4.08 -5.00
C SER A 80 17.29 4.50 -5.15
N ILE A 81 17.04 5.81 -5.20
CA ILE A 81 15.68 6.35 -5.43
C ILE A 81 15.10 5.95 -6.79
N TYR A 82 15.95 5.60 -7.76
CA TYR A 82 15.54 5.16 -9.09
C TYR A 82 14.98 3.73 -9.11
N GLU A 83 15.20 2.96 -8.05
CA GLU A 83 14.63 1.61 -7.89
C GLU A 83 13.16 1.67 -7.43
N VAL A 84 12.74 2.77 -6.80
CA VAL A 84 11.38 2.92 -6.26
C VAL A 84 10.31 2.81 -7.35
N PRO A 85 10.38 3.54 -8.48
CA PRO A 85 9.34 3.43 -9.51
C PRO A 85 9.23 2.02 -10.11
N LEU A 86 10.36 1.34 -10.30
CA LEU A 86 10.40 -0.03 -10.82
C LEU A 86 9.75 -1.00 -9.83
N MET A 87 10.08 -0.89 -8.54
CA MET A 87 9.45 -1.71 -7.50
C MET A 87 7.94 -1.46 -7.38
N MET A 88 7.49 -0.21 -7.50
CA MET A 88 6.06 0.11 -7.47
C MET A 88 5.33 -0.50 -8.68
N GLN A 89 5.96 -0.47 -9.86
CA GLN A 89 5.45 -1.11 -11.07
C GLN A 89 5.42 -2.63 -10.94
N ASP A 90 6.48 -3.25 -10.42
CA ASP A 90 6.52 -4.71 -10.16
C ASP A 90 5.44 -5.17 -9.17
N GLN A 91 4.97 -4.27 -8.29
CA GLN A 91 3.86 -4.51 -7.38
C GLN A 91 2.48 -4.18 -7.98
N GLY A 92 2.40 -3.66 -9.22
CA GLY A 92 1.16 -3.35 -9.93
C GLY A 92 0.46 -2.05 -9.47
N LEU A 93 1.19 -1.11 -8.84
CA LEU A 93 0.58 0.13 -8.34
C LEU A 93 -0.08 0.94 -9.47
N ASP A 94 0.62 1.09 -10.59
CA ASP A 94 0.17 1.80 -11.78
C ASP A 94 -1.06 1.15 -12.41
N ASP A 95 -1.06 -0.18 -12.56
CA ASP A 95 -2.21 -0.93 -13.08
C ASP A 95 -3.47 -0.71 -12.23
N ILE A 96 -3.32 -0.73 -10.90
CA ILE A 96 -4.43 -0.51 -9.96
C ILE A 96 -4.94 0.92 -10.06
N VAL A 97 -4.05 1.91 -10.20
CA VAL A 97 -4.44 3.32 -10.38
C VAL A 97 -5.21 3.51 -11.69
N ILE A 98 -4.70 2.96 -12.80
CA ILE A 98 -5.36 3.02 -14.12
C ILE A 98 -6.76 2.41 -14.04
N LYS A 99 -6.87 1.20 -13.45
CA LYS A 99 -8.14 0.47 -13.28
C LYS A 99 -9.13 1.24 -12.41
N LYS A 100 -8.73 1.74 -11.24
CA LYS A 100 -9.62 2.42 -10.30
C LYS A 100 -10.10 3.78 -10.81
N LEU A 101 -9.26 4.51 -11.54
CA LEU A 101 -9.62 5.80 -12.15
C LEU A 101 -10.31 5.65 -13.52
N GLY A 102 -10.41 4.43 -14.07
CA GLY A 102 -11.00 4.19 -15.38
C GLY A 102 -10.23 4.87 -16.51
N LEU A 103 -8.90 4.97 -16.38
CA LEU A 103 -8.05 5.58 -17.39
C LEU A 103 -7.82 4.62 -18.55
N GLU A 104 -7.58 5.17 -19.74
CA GLU A 104 -7.11 4.39 -20.88
C GLU A 104 -5.69 3.88 -20.58
N GLU A 105 -5.52 2.56 -20.66
CA GLU A 105 -4.21 1.93 -20.59
C GLU A 105 -3.38 2.38 -21.79
N ARG A 106 -2.17 2.88 -21.52
CA ARG A 106 -1.22 3.27 -22.56
C ARG A 106 0.03 2.43 -22.39
N PRO A 107 0.52 1.76 -23.44
CA PRO A 107 1.76 1.01 -23.36
C PRO A 107 2.89 1.97 -22.98
N CYS A 108 3.69 1.57 -22.00
CA CYS A 108 4.90 2.28 -21.57
C CYS A 108 6.09 1.97 -22.49
#